data_AF-D1YIU0-F1
#
_entry.id   AF-D1YIU0-F1
#
_cell.length_a   1.000
_cell.length_b   1.000
_cell.length_c   1.000
_cell.angle_alpha   90.00
_cell.angle_beta   90.00
_cell.angle_gamma   90.00
#
_symmetry.space_group_name_H-M   'P 1'
#
loop_
_entity.id
_entity.type
_entity.pdbx_description
1 polymer ?
#
loop_
_entity_poly.entity_id
_entity_poly.type
_entity_poly.pdbx_seq_one_letter_code
_entity_poly.pdbx_strand_id
1 'polypeptide(L)'
;MSVRIKKIKDNQYHVWCDEQNIGTITTYHNEFHNKYLYLEFNLSKYPIYFPFSEIKQIEGKSLQVMTDSTNTDLVHLLLQNGFKCKRHCYTPKVTKNDLRVKLNSNCSLYTFDINNKNMTYFVIYYINITKQCINPYLR
;
A
#
# COMPACT_ATOMS: atom_id res chain seq x y z
N MET A 1 -13.74 21.32 17.18
CA MET A 1 -13.67 20.55 15.93
C MET A 1 -14.10 19.12 16.22
N SER A 2 -15.19 18.68 15.61
CA SER A 2 -15.74 17.34 15.74
C SER A 2 -15.62 16.60 14.41
N VAL A 3 -15.07 15.38 14.44
CA VAL A 3 -14.91 14.53 13.27
C VAL A 3 -15.77 13.29 13.45
N ARG A 4 -16.60 13.00 12.45
CA ARG A 4 -17.54 11.87 12.45
C ARG A 4 -17.34 11.05 11.19
N ILE A 5 -17.49 9.74 11.32
CA ILE A 5 -17.47 8.82 10.18
C ILE A 5 -18.81 8.08 10.06
N LYS A 6 -19.18 7.70 8.85
CA LYS A 6 -20.34 6.84 8.60
C LYS A 6 -19.98 5.84 7.51
N LYS A 7 -20.12 4.55 7.82
CA LYS A 7 -19.99 3.49 6.81
C LYS A 7 -21.14 3.62 5.81
N ILE A 8 -20.81 3.68 4.53
CA ILE A 8 -21.77 3.82 3.42
C ILE A 8 -21.80 2.61 2.50
N LYS A 9 -20.72 1.84 2.47
CA LYS A 9 -20.57 0.58 1.73
C LYS A 9 -19.67 -0.34 2.55
N ASP A 10 -19.59 -1.61 2.17
CA ASP A 10 -18.77 -2.61 2.83
C ASP A 10 -17.33 -2.16 3.08
N ASN A 11 -16.78 -1.39 2.15
CA ASN A 11 -15.40 -0.93 2.19
C ASN A 11 -15.25 0.60 2.23
N GLN A 12 -16.30 1.39 2.45
CA GLN A 12 -16.21 2.85 2.30
C GLN A 12 -16.94 3.61 3.41
N TYR A 13 -16.31 4.69 3.84
CA TYR A 13 -16.79 5.61 4.88
C TYR A 13 -16.85 7.02 4.33
N HIS A 14 -17.92 7.75 4.63
CA HIS A 14 -17.89 9.22 4.55
C HIS A 14 -17.29 9.80 5.82
N VAL A 15 -16.63 10.95 5.68
CA VAL A 15 -16.02 11.69 6.77
C VAL A 15 -16.60 13.11 6.81
N TRP A 16 -17.04 13.53 7.99
CA TRP A 16 -17.50 14.90 8.23
C TRP A 16 -16.65 15.58 9.29
N CYS A 17 -16.35 16.86 9.08
CA CYS A 17 -15.68 17.73 10.03
C CYS A 17 -16.54 18.97 10.26
N ASP A 18 -17.00 19.18 11.48
CA ASP A 18 -17.91 20.30 11.85
C ASP A 18 -19.10 20.41 10.87
N GLU A 19 -19.76 19.27 10.65
CA GLU A 19 -20.94 19.10 9.77
C GLU A 19 -20.66 19.13 8.26
N GLN A 20 -19.48 19.59 7.85
CA GLN A 20 -19.08 19.60 6.45
C GLN A 20 -18.56 18.22 6.03
N ASN A 21 -19.08 17.66 4.93
CA ASN A 21 -18.51 16.46 4.32
C ASN A 21 -17.14 16.83 3.74
N ILE A 22 -16.09 16.15 4.21
CA ILE A 22 -14.71 16.40 3.79
C ILE A 22 -14.17 15.30 2.88
N GLY A 23 -14.97 14.27 2.55
CA GLY A 23 -14.59 13.23 1.61
C GLY A 23 -14.87 11.82 2.13
N THR A 24 -14.03 10.88 1.71
CA THR A 24 -14.19 9.46 2.01
C THR A 24 -12.91 8.78 2.45
N ILE A 25 -13.08 7.65 3.13
CA ILE A 25 -12.04 6.65 3.35
C ILE A 25 -12.49 5.35 2.70
N THR A 26 -11.60 4.75 1.92
CA THR A 26 -11.78 3.41 1.37
C THR A 26 -10.90 2.44 2.16
N THR A 27 -11.45 1.28 2.50
CA THR A 27 -10.73 0.19 3.14
C THR A 27 -10.42 -0.89 2.12
N TYR A 28 -9.26 -1.52 2.23
CA TYR A 28 -8.88 -2.62 1.34
C TYR A 28 -7.93 -3.61 2.02
N HIS A 29 -7.85 -4.80 1.45
CA HIS A 29 -6.86 -5.80 1.82
C HIS A 29 -5.73 -5.79 0.80
N ASN A 30 -4.50 -5.93 1.29
CA ASN A 30 -3.37 -6.22 0.42
C ASN A 30 -3.41 -7.72 0.08
N GLU A 31 -3.47 -8.07 -1.21
CA GLU A 31 -3.57 -9.46 -1.68
C GLU A 31 -2.39 -10.34 -1.22
N PHE A 32 -1.25 -9.74 -0.95
CA PHE A 32 -0.05 -10.42 -0.46
C PHE A 32 0.04 -10.43 1.07
N HIS A 33 -0.77 -9.64 1.78
CA HIS A 33 -0.71 -9.46 3.23
C HIS A 33 -2.10 -9.27 3.85
N ASN A 34 -2.62 -10.30 4.56
CA ASN A 34 -3.94 -10.22 5.23
C ASN A 34 -3.85 -9.81 6.72
N LYS A 35 -2.70 -9.32 7.18
CA LYS A 35 -2.48 -9.02 8.61
C LYS A 35 -3.18 -7.72 9.06
N TYR A 36 -3.29 -6.74 8.17
CA TYR A 36 -3.82 -5.41 8.46
C TYR A 36 -4.93 -5.04 7.47
N LEU A 37 -5.84 -4.16 7.91
CA LEU A 37 -6.78 -3.50 7.02
C LEU A 37 -6.15 -2.17 6.58
N TYR A 38 -6.05 -1.96 5.27
CA TYR A 38 -5.47 -0.75 4.73
C TYR A 38 -6.53 0.33 4.55
N LEU A 39 -6.16 1.57 4.82
CA LEU A 39 -6.99 2.75 4.59
C LEU A 39 -6.40 3.61 3.47
N GLU A 40 -7.25 4.04 2.57
CA GLU A 40 -6.99 5.06 1.56
C GLU A 40 -7.85 6.29 1.84
N PHE A 41 -7.24 7.47 1.87
CA PHE A 41 -7.89 8.72 2.22
C PHE A 41 -8.13 9.55 0.97
N ASN A 42 -9.37 9.94 0.76
CA ASN A 42 -9.75 10.93 -0.24
C ASN A 42 -10.47 12.07 0.48
N LEU A 43 -9.68 12.93 1.13
CA LEU A 43 -10.17 14.04 1.95
C LEU A 43 -9.74 15.39 1.36
N SER A 44 -10.62 16.38 1.41
CA SER A 44 -10.33 17.77 1.02
C SER A 44 -9.54 18.54 2.07
N LYS A 45 -9.58 18.10 3.33
CA LYS A 45 -8.79 18.65 4.46
C LYS A 45 -8.54 17.57 5.50
N TYR A 46 -7.42 17.68 6.22
CA TYR A 46 -7.05 16.76 7.29
C TYR A 46 -7.30 17.41 8.68
N PRO A 47 -8.24 16.89 9.48
CA PRO A 47 -8.44 17.39 10.84
C PRO A 47 -7.30 16.93 11.76
N ILE A 48 -7.14 17.59 12.91
CA ILE A 48 -6.13 17.25 13.94
C ILE A 48 -6.45 15.91 14.62
N TYR A 49 -7.74 15.65 14.89
CA TYR A 49 -8.22 14.41 15.51
C TYR A 49 -9.01 13.58 14.50
N PHE A 50 -8.88 12.27 14.57
CA PHE A 50 -9.63 11.35 13.70
C PHE A 50 -10.10 10.09 14.47
N PRO A 51 -11.36 9.64 14.29
CA PRO A 51 -11.91 8.50 15.02
C PRO A 51 -11.44 7.13 14.46
N PHE A 52 -10.13 6.89 14.41
CA PHE A 52 -9.57 5.61 13.92
C PHE A 52 -9.97 4.41 14.79
N SER A 53 -10.20 4.62 16.08
CA SER A 53 -10.69 3.60 16.99
C SER A 53 -12.05 3.06 16.57
N GLU A 54 -12.95 3.91 16.05
CA GLU A 54 -14.27 3.50 15.57
C GLU A 54 -14.16 2.58 14.35
N ILE A 55 -13.32 2.93 13.36
CA ILE A 55 -13.05 2.07 12.19
C ILE A 55 -12.49 0.72 12.66
N LYS A 56 -11.50 0.75 13.57
CA LYS A 56 -10.88 -0.47 14.10
C LYS A 56 -11.90 -1.38 14.82
N GLN A 57 -12.85 -0.80 15.55
CA GLN A 57 -13.91 -1.55 16.24
C GLN A 57 -14.89 -2.17 15.24
N ILE A 58 -15.32 -1.41 14.22
CA ILE A 58 -16.23 -1.90 13.18
C ILE A 58 -15.60 -3.04 12.37
N GLU A 59 -14.32 -2.90 12.02
CA GLU A 59 -13.65 -3.83 11.10
C GLU A 59 -12.91 -4.99 11.81
N GLY A 60 -12.74 -4.90 13.13
CA GLY A 60 -12.10 -5.95 13.95
C GLY A 60 -10.61 -6.21 13.63
N LYS A 61 -9.97 -5.37 12.81
CA LYS A 61 -8.57 -5.53 12.38
C LYS A 61 -7.73 -4.30 12.69
N SER A 62 -6.43 -4.53 12.92
CA SER A 62 -5.47 -3.43 13.04
C SER A 62 -5.35 -2.68 11.72
N LEU A 63 -5.26 -1.36 11.80
CA LEU A 63 -5.26 -0.46 10.65
C LEU A 63 -3.84 -0.19 10.15
N GLN A 64 -3.70 -0.01 8.84
CA GLN A 64 -2.46 0.38 8.19
C GLN A 64 -2.74 1.42 7.11
N VAL A 65 -1.80 2.34 6.91
CA VAL A 65 -1.88 3.37 5.87
C VAL A 65 -0.57 3.40 5.12
N MET A 66 -0.66 3.51 3.80
CA MET A 66 0.47 3.78 2.92
C MET A 66 0.22 5.12 2.27
N THR A 67 1.17 6.05 2.40
CA THR A 67 1.07 7.39 1.85
C THR A 67 2.43 7.83 1.31
N ASP A 68 2.42 8.73 0.34
CA ASP A 68 3.63 9.42 -0.08
C ASP A 68 4.16 10.29 1.07
N SER A 69 5.49 10.35 1.23
CA SER A 69 6.14 11.18 2.25
C SER A 69 5.89 12.68 2.06
N THR A 70 5.52 13.11 0.85
CA THR A 70 5.16 14.49 0.53
C THR A 70 3.77 14.88 1.04
N ASN A 71 2.89 13.93 1.36
CA ASN A 71 1.60 14.21 1.99
C ASN A 71 1.78 14.42 3.50
N THR A 72 2.41 15.53 3.85
CA THR A 72 2.77 15.88 5.24
C THR A 72 1.55 15.95 6.15
N ASP A 73 0.41 16.43 5.64
CA ASP A 73 -0.81 16.60 6.45
C ASP A 73 -1.38 15.25 6.89
N LEU A 74 -1.45 14.27 5.98
CA LEU A 74 -1.86 12.92 6.33
C LEU A 74 -0.84 12.27 7.26
N VAL A 75 0.46 12.44 7.01
CA VAL A 75 1.52 11.90 7.89
C VAL A 75 1.36 12.45 9.31
N HIS A 76 1.16 13.76 9.47
CA HIS A 76 0.92 14.39 10.77
C HIS A 76 -0.34 13.86 11.45
N LEU A 77 -1.45 13.77 10.72
CA LEU A 77 -2.70 13.21 11.23
C LEU A 77 -2.50 11.80 11.79
N LEU A 78 -1.81 10.93 11.04
CA LEU A 78 -1.55 9.55 11.46
C LEU A 78 -0.69 9.49 12.74
N LEU A 79 0.42 10.23 12.77
CA LEU A 79 1.33 10.21 13.92
C LEU A 79 0.67 10.79 15.18
N GLN A 80 -0.09 11.88 15.06
CA GLN A 80 -0.83 12.46 16.18
C GLN A 80 -1.90 11.53 16.74
N ASN A 81 -2.45 10.65 15.90
CA ASN A 81 -3.47 9.67 16.31
C ASN A 81 -2.88 8.28 16.59
N GLY A 82 -1.58 8.21 16.93
CA GLY A 82 -0.93 7.03 17.50
C GLY A 82 -0.44 5.98 16.50
N PHE A 83 -0.49 6.26 15.20
CA PHE A 83 0.19 5.41 14.22
C PHE A 83 1.71 5.51 14.40
N LYS A 84 2.41 4.42 14.06
CA LYS A 84 3.87 4.36 14.06
C LYS A 84 4.35 4.09 12.63
N CYS A 85 5.35 4.83 12.16
CA CYS A 85 6.02 4.51 10.90
C CYS A 85 6.70 3.15 11.04
N LYS A 86 6.33 2.18 10.19
CA LYS A 86 6.91 0.83 10.18
C LYS A 86 7.88 0.61 9.03
N ARG A 87 7.71 1.32 7.92
CA ARG A 87 8.46 1.12 6.68
C ARG A 87 8.55 2.44 5.92
N HIS A 88 9.71 2.70 5.34
CA HIS A 88 9.89 3.67 4.26
C HIS A 88 10.06 2.90 2.95
N CYS A 89 9.26 3.25 1.95
CA CYS A 89 9.37 2.71 0.61
C CYS A 89 10.02 3.78 -0.27
N TYR A 90 11.01 3.39 -1.07
CA TYR A 90 11.71 4.29 -1.98
C TYR A 90 11.45 3.84 -3.42
N THR A 91 11.05 4.77 -4.27
CA THR A 91 10.90 4.54 -5.71
C THR A 91 11.99 5.32 -6.42
N PRO A 92 13.18 4.75 -6.62
CA PRO A 92 14.28 5.46 -7.26
C PRO A 92 13.94 5.72 -8.73
N LYS A 93 14.26 6.92 -9.20
CA LYS A 93 14.30 7.22 -10.63
C LYS A 93 15.71 6.96 -11.11
N VAL A 94 15.88 5.93 -11.95
CA VAL A 94 17.18 5.52 -12.51
C VAL A 94 17.13 5.53 -14.03
N THR A 95 18.29 5.70 -14.63
CA THR A 95 18.54 5.75 -16.06
C THR A 95 19.60 4.72 -16.43
N LYS A 96 19.83 4.51 -17.74
CA LYS A 96 20.92 3.64 -18.23
C LYS A 96 22.30 4.11 -17.75
N ASN A 97 22.47 5.40 -17.49
CA ASN A 97 23.74 5.97 -17.03
C ASN A 97 24.03 5.65 -15.56
N ASP A 98 23.02 5.26 -14.79
CA ASP A 98 23.17 4.87 -13.37
C ASP A 98 23.62 3.42 -13.21
N LEU A 99 23.74 2.67 -14.32
CA LEU A 99 24.25 1.30 -14.30
C LEU A 99 25.74 1.29 -13.96
N ARG A 100 26.11 0.53 -12.92
CA ARG A 100 27.52 0.31 -12.54
C ARG A 100 28.36 -0.24 -13.69
N VAL A 101 27.76 -1.02 -14.58
CA VAL A 101 28.41 -1.60 -15.76
C VAL A 101 27.60 -1.18 -16.99
N LYS A 102 28.28 -0.60 -17.99
CA LYS A 102 27.65 -0.30 -19.27
C LYS A 102 27.12 -1.57 -19.90
N LEU A 103 25.87 -1.55 -20.36
CA LEU A 103 25.27 -2.64 -21.12
C LEU A 103 25.97 -2.72 -22.48
N ASN A 104 27.07 -3.46 -22.54
CA ASN A 104 27.85 -3.69 -23.76
C ASN A 104 27.47 -5.02 -24.45
N SER A 105 26.46 -5.72 -23.95
CA SER A 105 26.09 -7.04 -24.45
C SER A 105 25.06 -6.94 -25.57
N ASN A 106 25.31 -7.66 -26.66
CA ASN A 106 24.31 -7.98 -27.70
C ASN A 106 23.34 -9.09 -27.24
N CYS A 107 23.18 -9.31 -25.93
CA CYS A 107 22.30 -10.34 -25.41
C CYS A 107 20.85 -10.03 -25.80
N SER A 108 20.23 -10.96 -26.51
CA SER A 108 18.81 -10.89 -26.81
C SER A 108 18.01 -10.98 -25.51
N LEU A 109 17.22 -9.95 -25.23
CA LEU A 109 16.21 -10.00 -24.18
C LEU A 109 15.00 -10.75 -24.74
N TYR A 110 14.64 -11.86 -24.09
CA TYR A 110 13.43 -12.59 -24.41
C TYR A 110 12.35 -12.18 -23.43
N THR A 111 11.23 -11.67 -23.95
CA THR A 111 10.04 -11.42 -23.15
C THR A 111 9.43 -12.74 -22.71
N PHE A 112 9.10 -12.86 -21.43
CA PHE A 112 8.34 -14.00 -20.96
C PHE A 112 6.92 -13.95 -21.54
N ASP A 113 6.53 -15.00 -22.24
CA ASP A 113 5.15 -15.25 -22.66
C ASP A 113 4.65 -16.49 -21.92
N ILE A 114 3.62 -16.30 -21.10
CA ILE A 114 3.01 -17.37 -20.31
C ILE A 114 2.40 -18.48 -21.18
N ASN A 115 2.10 -18.17 -22.44
CA ASN A 115 1.55 -19.13 -23.41
C ASN A 115 2.64 -19.95 -24.12
N ASN A 116 3.91 -19.57 -23.96
CA ASN A 116 5.04 -20.28 -24.56
C ASN A 116 5.54 -21.40 -23.62
N LYS A 117 5.14 -22.65 -23.93
CA LYS A 117 5.40 -23.86 -23.12
C LYS A 117 6.88 -24.15 -22.85
N ASN A 118 7.81 -23.67 -23.69
CA ASN A 118 9.25 -23.95 -23.54
C ASN A 118 9.93 -23.02 -22.53
N MET A 119 9.43 -21.80 -22.31
CA MET A 119 9.97 -20.87 -21.29
C MET A 119 9.38 -21.09 -19.90
N THR A 120 8.28 -21.83 -19.81
CA THR A 120 7.53 -22.03 -18.56
C THR A 120 8.36 -22.79 -17.53
N TYR A 121 9.18 -23.77 -17.93
CA TYR A 121 9.95 -24.58 -16.99
C TYR A 121 11.02 -23.77 -16.23
N PHE A 122 11.79 -22.93 -16.93
CA PHE A 122 12.86 -22.15 -16.30
C PHE A 122 12.32 -21.07 -15.37
N VAL A 123 11.22 -20.42 -15.75
CA VAL A 123 10.55 -19.41 -14.91
C VAL A 123 9.84 -20.07 -13.73
N ILE A 124 9.17 -21.21 -13.90
CA ILE A 124 8.59 -21.98 -12.79
C ILE A 124 9.69 -22.45 -11.84
N TYR A 125 10.80 -22.98 -12.35
CA TYR A 125 11.95 -23.41 -11.55
C TYR A 125 12.56 -22.23 -10.78
N TYR A 126 12.83 -21.11 -11.45
CA TYR A 126 13.36 -19.90 -10.82
C TYR A 126 12.40 -19.32 -9.77
N ILE A 127 11.10 -19.24 -10.07
CA ILE A 127 10.07 -18.79 -9.10
C ILE A 127 9.99 -19.75 -7.92
N ASN A 128 10.04 -21.07 -8.14
CA ASN A 128 9.99 -22.03 -7.04
C ASN A 128 11.22 -21.96 -6.14
N ILE A 129 12.41 -21.72 -6.70
CA ILE A 129 13.64 -21.52 -5.91
C ILE A 129 13.64 -20.16 -5.21
N THR A 130 13.26 -19.08 -5.90
CA THR A 130 13.27 -17.72 -5.33
C THR A 130 12.09 -17.42 -4.42
N LYS A 131 11.00 -18.21 -4.45
CA LYS A 131 9.91 -18.14 -3.47
C LYS A 131 10.37 -18.38 -2.03
N GLN A 132 11.52 -19.02 -1.80
CA GLN A 132 12.14 -19.04 -0.46
C GLN A 132 12.55 -17.64 0.03
N CYS A 133 12.76 -16.67 -0.85
CA CYS A 133 13.18 -15.31 -0.48
C CYS A 133 12.02 -14.30 -0.40
N ILE A 134 10.82 -14.61 -0.92
CA ILE A 134 9.74 -13.62 -1.08
C ILE A 134 8.38 -14.11 -0.50
N ASN A 135 8.24 -15.37 -0.07
CA ASN A 135 6.97 -15.85 0.49
C ASN A 135 6.90 -15.67 2.02
N PRO A 136 6.10 -14.72 2.57
CA PRO A 136 5.90 -14.59 4.01
C PRO A 136 5.00 -15.68 4.62
N TYR A 137 4.49 -16.63 3.83
CA TYR A 137 3.62 -17.73 4.27
C TYR A 137 4.27 -19.12 4.22
N LEU A 138 5.59 -19.22 4.02
CA LEU A 138 6.30 -20.44 4.40
C LEU A 138 6.50 -20.41 5.92
N ARG A 139 5.52 -20.95 6.65
CA ARG A 139 5.72 -21.54 7.98
C ARG A 139 6.12 -23.00 7.80
#